data_AF-A0A956MIX6-F1
#
_entry.id   AF-A0A956MIX6-F1
#
_cell.length_a   1.000
_cell.length_b   1.000
_cell.length_c   1.000
_cell.angle_alpha   90.00
_cell.angle_beta   90.00
_cell.angle_gamma   90.00
#
_symmetry.space_group_name_H-M   'P 1'
#
loop_
_entity.id
_entity.type
_entity.pdbx_description
1 polymer ?
#
loop_
_entity_poly.entity_id
_entity_poly.type
_entity_poly.pdbx_seq_one_letter_code
_entity_poly.pdbx_strand_id
1 'polypeptide(L)'
;MWAAFAARDAAYDGIFVAAVRTTGIFCRPVCPARKPRPENVEFFPQARDALFAGYRPCRRCGPLATPGSAPDWLAPLLVEVERDPTRRWRAADLRERGLHPDRVRRWFQARHGMTFLAYARSRRLGAALRAIRDGEAVASAAFAHGYDSLSGFNAAFKDAVGVPPSAARDGTLVWVQELDTPLGPMVAAATEEALCLLEFADRRMLERQIRSVARHLQPTFVSGSTPLLDTVRAELARYFATGRPVFSTPLLLLGSGFQRAVWTRLRDVPAGTTLSYGALAVALGRPSAVRAVARANGANRLAILVPCHRVVGSDGALTGYGGGLWRKRRLLELEGVATRGD
;
A
#
# COMPACT_ATOMS: atom_id res chain seq x y z
N MET A 1 -3.08 -7.79 -22.76
CA MET A 1 -3.51 -8.72 -21.68
C MET A 1 -2.78 -10.07 -21.73
N TRP A 2 -2.68 -10.73 -22.89
CA TRP A 2 -1.97 -12.02 -23.02
C TRP A 2 -0.51 -12.00 -22.51
N ALA A 3 0.31 -11.06 -22.98
CA ALA A 3 1.70 -10.94 -22.54
C ALA A 3 1.83 -10.81 -21.01
N ALA A 4 1.00 -9.97 -20.38
CA ALA A 4 0.94 -9.82 -18.94
C ALA A 4 0.52 -11.11 -18.22
N PHE A 5 -0.48 -11.82 -18.75
CA PHE A 5 -0.91 -13.11 -18.20
C PHE A 5 0.18 -14.17 -18.31
N ALA A 6 0.86 -14.28 -19.46
CA ALA A 6 1.93 -15.23 -19.70
C ALA A 6 3.14 -14.98 -18.78
N ALA A 7 3.52 -13.72 -18.61
CA ALA A 7 4.62 -13.29 -17.74
C ALA A 7 4.29 -13.32 -16.24
N ARG A 8 3.01 -13.52 -15.86
CA ARG A 8 2.51 -13.36 -14.49
C ARG A 8 2.79 -11.97 -13.92
N ASP A 9 2.64 -10.95 -14.75
CA ASP A 9 2.97 -9.58 -14.40
C ASP A 9 2.03 -9.06 -13.29
N ALA A 10 2.60 -8.80 -12.12
CA ALA A 10 1.88 -8.29 -10.95
C ALA A 10 1.31 -6.89 -11.18
N ALA A 11 1.86 -6.13 -12.13
CA ALA A 11 1.31 -4.83 -12.52
C ALA A 11 -0.08 -4.95 -13.14
N TYR A 12 -0.51 -6.13 -13.59
CA TYR A 12 -1.83 -6.32 -14.18
C TYR A 12 -2.85 -6.98 -13.24
N ASP A 13 -2.44 -7.27 -12.01
CA ASP A 13 -3.30 -7.91 -11.03
C ASP A 13 -4.42 -6.96 -10.59
N GLY A 14 -5.68 -7.44 -10.70
CA GLY A 14 -6.86 -6.60 -10.50
C GLY A 14 -7.28 -5.74 -11.70
N ILE A 15 -6.51 -5.72 -12.80
CA ILE A 15 -6.91 -5.03 -14.05
C ILE A 15 -7.86 -5.87 -14.89
N PHE A 16 -7.58 -7.17 -14.97
CA PHE A 16 -8.38 -8.13 -15.71
C PHE A 16 -8.28 -9.51 -15.06
N VAL A 17 -9.19 -10.41 -15.42
CA VAL A 17 -9.06 -11.84 -15.16
C VAL A 17 -8.96 -12.60 -16.47
N ALA A 18 -8.16 -13.66 -16.48
CA ALA A 18 -7.97 -14.54 -17.62
C ALA A 18 -8.84 -15.79 -17.47
N ALA A 19 -9.84 -15.94 -18.32
CA ALA A 19 -10.74 -17.08 -18.37
C ALA A 19 -10.23 -18.12 -19.36
N VAL A 20 -10.09 -19.36 -18.91
CA VAL A 20 -9.55 -20.46 -19.71
C VAL A 20 -10.71 -21.30 -20.26
N ARG A 21 -10.97 -21.18 -21.56
CA ARG A 21 -12.10 -21.83 -22.26
C ARG A 21 -12.16 -23.33 -21.99
N THR A 22 -11.02 -24.00 -22.06
CA THR A 22 -10.93 -25.46 -21.92
C THR A 22 -11.20 -25.99 -20.52
N THR A 23 -10.99 -25.18 -19.47
CA THR A 23 -11.20 -25.62 -18.08
C THR A 23 -12.42 -24.99 -17.42
N GLY A 24 -13.00 -23.96 -18.05
CA GLY A 24 -14.08 -23.17 -17.45
C GLY A 24 -13.64 -22.44 -16.18
N ILE A 25 -12.35 -22.14 -16.03
CA ILE A 25 -11.78 -21.48 -14.85
C ILE A 25 -11.23 -20.11 -15.25
N PHE A 26 -11.55 -19.07 -14.49
CA PHE A 26 -10.87 -17.78 -14.60
C PHE A 26 -9.88 -17.53 -13.46
N CYS A 27 -8.80 -16.83 -13.78
CA CYS A 27 -7.64 -16.63 -12.93
C CYS A 27 -7.24 -15.15 -12.89
N ARG A 28 -6.60 -14.75 -11.79
CA ARG A 28 -5.79 -13.53 -11.74
C ARG A 28 -4.58 -13.65 -12.67
N PRO A 29 -4.04 -12.53 -13.19
CA PRO A 29 -2.94 -12.59 -14.12
C PRO A 29 -1.67 -13.18 -13.51
N VAL A 30 -1.48 -12.96 -12.20
CA VAL A 30 -0.40 -13.51 -11.37
C VAL A 30 -0.57 -14.98 -10.99
N CYS A 31 -1.62 -15.66 -11.44
CA CYS A 31 -1.89 -17.04 -11.02
C CYS A 31 -0.68 -17.96 -11.32
N PRO A 32 -0.21 -18.73 -10.33
CA PRO A 32 0.95 -19.62 -10.48
C PRO A 32 0.63 -20.88 -11.28
N ALA A 33 -0.64 -21.11 -11.64
CA ALA A 33 -1.03 -22.21 -12.51
C ALA A 33 -0.23 -22.19 -13.83
N ARG A 34 -0.08 -23.38 -14.43
CA ARG A 34 0.51 -23.52 -15.76
C ARG A 34 -0.34 -22.70 -16.73
N LYS A 35 0.32 -21.87 -17.56
CA LYS A 35 -0.40 -21.04 -18.53
C LYS A 35 -0.95 -21.93 -19.65
N PRO A 36 -2.25 -21.82 -20.00
CA PRO A 36 -2.84 -22.51 -21.14
C PRO A 36 -2.27 -21.96 -22.45
N ARG A 37 -2.73 -22.48 -23.60
CA ARG A 37 -2.40 -21.88 -24.91
C ARG A 37 -3.14 -20.55 -25.10
N PRO A 38 -2.57 -19.57 -25.83
CA PRO A 38 -3.21 -18.27 -26.08
C PRO A 38 -4.62 -18.38 -26.64
N GLU A 39 -4.82 -19.30 -27.60
CA GLU A 39 -6.12 -19.55 -28.25
C GLU A 39 -7.24 -19.96 -27.27
N ASN A 40 -6.88 -20.48 -26.09
CA ASN A 40 -7.81 -20.98 -25.08
C ASN A 40 -8.10 -19.96 -23.98
N VAL A 41 -7.69 -18.70 -24.14
CA VAL A 41 -7.85 -17.66 -23.12
C VAL A 41 -8.62 -16.48 -23.67
N GLU A 42 -9.59 -16.04 -22.89
CA GLU A 42 -10.22 -14.74 -23.04
C GLU A 42 -10.06 -13.94 -21.76
N PHE A 43 -10.25 -12.63 -21.87
CA PHE A 43 -9.99 -11.70 -20.78
C PHE A 43 -11.26 -10.92 -20.46
N PHE A 44 -11.52 -10.80 -19.16
CA PHE A 44 -12.62 -10.01 -18.63
C PHE A 44 -12.06 -8.87 -17.78
N PRO A 45 -12.64 -7.65 -17.85
CA PRO A 45 -12.17 -6.52 -17.06
C PRO A 45 -12.43 -6.74 -15.57
N GLN A 46 -13.49 -7.47 -15.19
CA GLN A 46 -13.78 -7.80 -13.79
C GLN A 46 -14.11 -9.28 -13.60
N ALA A 47 -13.85 -9.78 -12.39
CA ALA A 47 -14.21 -11.14 -12.01
C ALA A 47 -15.72 -11.41 -12.15
N ARG A 48 -16.57 -10.40 -11.94
CA ARG A 48 -18.02 -10.51 -12.14
C ARG A 48 -18.37 -10.85 -13.59
N ASP A 49 -17.68 -10.27 -14.55
CA ASP A 49 -18.00 -10.46 -15.98
C ASP A 49 -17.63 -11.88 -16.41
N ALA A 50 -16.53 -12.42 -15.87
CA ALA A 50 -16.16 -13.82 -16.05
C ALA A 50 -17.18 -14.79 -15.42
N LEU A 51 -17.74 -14.45 -14.26
CA LEU A 51 -18.82 -15.24 -13.62
C LEU A 51 -20.09 -15.23 -14.48
N PHE A 52 -20.50 -14.06 -14.99
CA PHE A 52 -21.67 -13.95 -15.88
C PHE A 52 -21.47 -14.69 -17.21
N ALA A 53 -20.23 -14.80 -17.68
CA ALA A 53 -19.87 -15.62 -18.83
C ALA A 53 -19.75 -17.13 -18.51
N GLY A 54 -20.07 -17.56 -17.27
CA GLY A 54 -20.12 -18.97 -16.88
C GLY A 54 -18.81 -19.57 -16.37
N TYR A 55 -17.76 -18.76 -16.17
CA TYR A 55 -16.49 -19.26 -15.66
C TYR A 55 -16.48 -19.37 -14.13
N ARG A 56 -15.84 -20.41 -13.62
CA ARG A 56 -15.64 -20.62 -12.17
C ARG A 56 -14.34 -19.98 -11.69
N PRO A 57 -14.30 -19.46 -10.46
CA PRO A 57 -13.09 -18.84 -9.91
C PRO A 57 -12.01 -19.87 -9.62
N CYS A 58 -10.76 -19.55 -9.98
CA CYS A 58 -9.61 -20.39 -9.69
C CYS A 58 -9.35 -20.50 -8.18
N ARG A 59 -9.35 -21.72 -7.66
CA ARG A 59 -9.02 -22.00 -6.24
C ARG A 59 -7.55 -21.72 -5.87
N ARG A 60 -6.65 -21.61 -6.85
CA ARG A 60 -5.22 -21.36 -6.59
C ARG A 60 -4.91 -19.89 -6.34
N CYS A 61 -5.45 -18.99 -7.17
CA CYS A 61 -5.19 -17.56 -7.04
C CYS A 61 -6.33 -16.79 -6.36
N GLY A 62 -7.49 -17.42 -6.11
CA GLY A 62 -8.63 -16.80 -5.44
C GLY A 62 -9.03 -15.47 -6.10
N PRO A 63 -9.47 -15.47 -7.38
CA PRO A 63 -9.66 -14.24 -8.15
C PRO A 63 -10.84 -13.38 -7.69
N LEU A 64 -11.65 -13.87 -6.74
CA LEU A 64 -12.70 -13.12 -6.07
C LEU A 64 -12.20 -12.39 -4.80
N ALA A 65 -11.02 -12.75 -4.30
CA ALA A 65 -10.37 -12.04 -3.20
C ALA A 65 -9.69 -10.77 -3.71
N THR A 66 -9.66 -9.74 -2.87
CA THR A 66 -9.03 -8.46 -3.19
C THR A 66 -7.57 -8.67 -3.60
N PRO A 67 -7.10 -8.05 -4.70
CA PRO A 67 -5.70 -8.08 -5.06
C PRO A 67 -4.81 -7.63 -3.90
N GLY A 68 -3.75 -8.38 -3.61
CA GLY A 68 -2.84 -8.12 -2.48
C GLY A 68 -3.27 -8.69 -1.12
N SER A 69 -4.55 -9.02 -0.90
CA SER A 69 -5.04 -9.46 0.41
C SER A 69 -4.42 -10.78 0.87
N ALA A 70 -4.35 -10.94 2.19
CA ALA A 70 -4.01 -12.22 2.79
C ALA A 70 -4.96 -13.32 2.31
N PRO A 71 -4.46 -14.53 2.00
CA PRO A 71 -5.32 -15.66 1.65
C PRO A 71 -6.30 -16.01 2.78
N ASP A 72 -7.46 -16.57 2.46
CA ASP A 72 -8.50 -16.94 3.44
C ASP A 72 -7.98 -17.82 4.58
N TRP A 73 -7.03 -18.73 4.28
CA TRP A 73 -6.42 -19.60 5.28
C TRP A 73 -5.49 -18.86 6.27
N LEU A 74 -5.06 -17.65 5.93
CA LEU A 74 -4.15 -16.83 6.74
C LEU A 74 -4.85 -15.61 7.35
N ALA A 75 -5.91 -15.10 6.71
CA ALA A 75 -6.61 -13.89 7.14
C ALA A 75 -7.04 -13.91 8.63
N PRO A 76 -7.59 -15.02 9.19
CA PRO A 76 -7.93 -15.08 10.62
C PRO A 76 -6.73 -14.86 11.54
N LEU A 77 -5.55 -15.41 11.19
CA LEU A 77 -4.32 -15.23 11.96
C LEU A 77 -3.89 -13.76 11.97
N LEU A 78 -3.98 -13.07 10.84
CA LEU A 78 -3.60 -11.65 10.77
C LEU A 78 -4.55 -10.78 11.59
N VAL A 79 -5.86 -11.05 11.53
CA VAL A 79 -6.85 -10.37 12.39
C VAL A 79 -6.52 -10.57 13.87
N GLU A 80 -6.16 -11.79 14.26
CA GLU A 80 -5.78 -12.08 15.66
C GLU A 80 -4.53 -11.32 16.10
N VAL A 81 -3.50 -11.25 15.24
CA VAL A 81 -2.26 -10.50 15.53
C VAL A 81 -2.51 -9.00 15.63
N GLU A 82 -3.36 -8.44 14.77
CA GLU A 82 -3.68 -7.02 14.83
C GLU A 82 -4.58 -6.69 16.03
N ARG A 83 -5.45 -7.62 16.46
CA ARG A 83 -6.31 -7.46 17.64
C ARG A 83 -5.53 -7.50 18.96
N ASP A 84 -4.54 -8.39 19.05
CA ASP A 84 -3.64 -8.48 20.20
C ASP A 84 -2.18 -8.44 19.72
N PRO A 85 -1.64 -7.23 19.47
CA PRO A 85 -0.27 -7.07 19.00
C PRO A 85 0.76 -7.34 20.11
N THR A 86 0.34 -7.53 21.37
CA THR A 86 1.23 -7.76 22.52
C THR A 86 1.58 -9.24 22.71
N ARG A 87 0.74 -10.14 22.18
CA ARG A 87 0.92 -11.59 22.27
C ARG A 87 2.25 -12.06 21.66
N ARG A 88 2.99 -12.86 22.42
CA ARG A 88 4.17 -13.59 21.92
C ARG A 88 3.75 -14.84 21.15
N TRP A 89 4.06 -14.87 19.86
CA TRP A 89 3.79 -16.01 18.99
C TRP A 89 4.96 -16.98 18.89
N ARG A 90 4.67 -18.28 18.80
CA ARG A 90 5.60 -19.39 18.56
C ARG A 90 5.12 -20.23 17.37
N ALA A 91 6.00 -21.09 16.86
CA ALA A 91 5.63 -22.01 15.79
C ALA A 91 4.55 -23.04 16.23
N ALA A 92 4.49 -23.36 17.53
CA ALA A 92 3.47 -24.23 18.10
C ALA A 92 2.06 -23.61 17.99
N ASP A 93 1.90 -22.31 18.27
CA ASP A 93 0.62 -21.60 18.15
C ASP A 93 0.02 -21.69 16.74
N LEU A 94 0.88 -21.71 15.72
CA LEU A 94 0.45 -21.89 14.32
C LEU A 94 -0.10 -23.30 14.08
N ARG A 95 0.56 -24.31 14.62
CA ARG A 95 0.14 -25.72 14.47
C ARG A 95 -1.20 -25.98 15.15
N GLU A 96 -1.41 -25.42 16.34
CA GLU A 96 -2.68 -25.50 17.07
C GLU A 96 -3.85 -24.91 16.27
N ARG A 97 -3.58 -23.92 15.40
CA ARG A 97 -4.56 -23.32 14.48
C ARG A 97 -4.73 -24.08 13.16
N GLY A 98 -4.14 -25.27 13.05
CA GLY A 98 -4.13 -26.04 11.79
C GLY A 98 -3.27 -25.41 10.68
N LEU A 99 -2.40 -24.46 11.01
CA LEU A 99 -1.53 -23.79 10.05
C LEU A 99 -0.16 -24.45 10.01
N HIS A 100 0.38 -24.61 8.79
CA HIS A 100 1.73 -25.13 8.59
C HIS A 100 2.76 -23.99 8.70
N PRO A 101 3.69 -24.00 9.68
CA PRO A 101 4.64 -22.89 9.87
C PRO A 101 5.46 -22.55 8.63
N ASP A 102 5.90 -23.54 7.85
CA ASP A 102 6.67 -23.29 6.61
C ASP A 102 5.84 -22.64 5.50
N ARG A 103 4.52 -22.87 5.47
CA ARG A 103 3.63 -22.22 4.50
C ARG A 103 3.45 -20.75 4.87
N VAL A 104 3.20 -20.48 6.15
CA VAL A 104 3.11 -19.12 6.71
C VAL A 104 4.43 -18.38 6.47
N ARG A 105 5.57 -18.99 6.80
CA ARG A 105 6.90 -18.39 6.60
C ARG A 105 7.14 -18.03 5.14
N ARG A 106 6.91 -18.95 4.19
CA ARG A 106 7.11 -18.69 2.76
C ARG A 106 6.24 -17.56 2.25
N TRP A 107 4.99 -17.49 2.70
CA TRP A 107 4.10 -16.40 2.32
C TRP A 107 4.63 -15.05 2.85
N PHE A 108 5.01 -14.99 4.13
CA PHE A 108 5.56 -13.76 4.73
C PHE A 108 6.90 -13.35 4.10
N GLN A 109 7.77 -14.30 3.76
CA GLN A 109 9.04 -14.01 3.09
C GLN A 109 8.80 -13.47 1.68
N ALA A 110 7.90 -14.09 0.92
CA ALA A 110 7.56 -13.62 -0.42
C ALA A 110 6.86 -12.25 -0.42
N ARG A 111 6.04 -11.98 0.62
CA ARG A 111 5.18 -10.80 0.67
C ARG A 111 5.80 -9.60 1.39
N HIS A 112 6.56 -9.83 2.46
CA HIS A 112 7.09 -8.80 3.37
C HIS A 112 8.60 -8.90 3.58
N GLY A 113 9.30 -9.86 2.96
CA GLY A 113 10.74 -10.05 3.13
C GLY A 113 11.16 -10.53 4.53
N MET A 114 10.21 -10.91 5.38
CA MET A 114 10.46 -11.32 6.77
C MET A 114 9.68 -12.58 7.13
N THR A 115 9.90 -13.15 8.31
CA THR A 115 9.09 -14.29 8.80
C THR A 115 7.87 -13.79 9.58
N PHE A 116 6.83 -14.61 9.72
CA PHE A 116 5.69 -14.29 10.58
C PHE A 116 6.08 -13.97 12.02
N LEU A 117 7.03 -14.71 12.59
CA LEU A 117 7.49 -14.46 13.97
C LEU A 117 8.24 -13.12 14.09
N ALA A 118 8.97 -12.73 13.04
CA ALA A 118 9.58 -11.39 12.97
C ALA A 118 8.50 -10.31 12.84
N TYR A 119 7.50 -10.51 11.98
CA TYR A 119 6.35 -9.61 11.86
C TYR A 119 5.64 -9.40 13.20
N ALA A 120 5.23 -10.49 13.88
CA ALA A 120 4.55 -10.42 15.17
C ALA A 120 5.43 -9.76 16.25
N ARG A 121 6.75 -9.98 16.22
CA ARG A 121 7.69 -9.28 17.12
C ARG A 121 7.72 -7.78 16.85
N SER A 122 7.75 -7.35 15.59
CA SER A 122 7.71 -5.93 15.25
C SER A 122 6.42 -5.26 15.72
N ARG A 123 5.28 -5.97 15.66
CA ARG A 123 4.00 -5.49 16.21
C ARG A 123 4.06 -5.26 17.72
N ARG A 124 4.66 -6.19 18.47
CA ARG A 124 4.88 -6.08 19.92
C ARG A 124 5.77 -4.89 20.27
N LEU A 125 6.88 -4.72 19.55
CA LEU A 125 7.80 -3.61 19.75
C LEU A 125 7.13 -2.26 19.48
N GLY A 126 6.32 -2.18 18.42
CA GLY A 126 5.49 -0.99 18.16
C GLY A 126 4.52 -0.70 19.30
N ALA A 127 3.76 -1.70 19.76
CA ALA A 127 2.85 -1.52 20.89
C ALA A 127 3.59 -1.03 22.16
N ALA A 128 4.75 -1.61 22.47
CA ALA A 128 5.55 -1.20 23.62
C ALA A 128 6.05 0.25 23.49
N LEU A 129 6.44 0.66 22.29
CA LEU A 129 6.87 2.04 22.04
C LEU A 129 5.75 3.06 22.24
N ARG A 130 4.51 2.74 21.84
CA ARG A 130 3.36 3.60 22.14
C ARG A 130 3.19 3.78 23.63
N ALA A 131 3.19 2.68 24.38
CA ALA A 131 3.03 2.73 25.82
C ALA A 131 4.12 3.59 26.50
N ILE A 132 5.38 3.46 26.06
CA ILE A 132 6.51 4.29 26.53
C ILE A 132 6.29 5.78 26.22
N ARG A 133 5.74 6.08 25.05
CA ARG A 133 5.45 7.46 24.61
C ARG A 133 4.26 8.05 25.37
N ASP A 134 3.28 7.23 25.71
CA ASP A 134 2.13 7.59 26.55
C ASP A 134 2.50 7.76 28.04
N GLY A 135 3.80 7.65 28.38
CA GLY A 135 4.35 7.95 29.70
C GLY A 135 4.68 6.73 30.53
N GLU A 136 4.47 5.51 30.03
CA GLU A 136 4.83 4.29 30.75
C GLU A 136 6.36 4.16 30.88
N ALA A 137 6.82 3.69 32.04
CA ALA A 137 8.23 3.39 32.23
C ALA A 137 8.69 2.29 31.27
N VAL A 138 9.88 2.45 30.68
CA VAL A 138 10.46 1.48 29.72
C VAL A 138 10.46 0.04 30.26
N ALA A 139 10.72 -0.12 31.56
CA ALA A 139 10.68 -1.43 32.22
C ALA A 139 9.28 -2.05 32.22
N SER A 140 8.28 -1.29 32.66
CA SER A 140 6.90 -1.76 32.69
C SER A 140 6.40 -2.13 31.29
N ALA A 141 6.64 -1.27 30.30
CA ALA A 141 6.24 -1.52 28.92
C ALA A 141 6.91 -2.78 28.34
N ALA A 142 8.19 -3.01 28.63
CA ALA A 142 8.90 -4.21 28.20
C ALA A 142 8.27 -5.49 28.74
N PHE A 143 8.00 -5.55 30.06
CA PHE A 143 7.42 -6.73 30.69
C PHE A 143 5.96 -6.96 30.28
N ALA A 144 5.15 -5.89 30.24
CA ALA A 144 3.75 -5.95 29.79
C ALA A 144 3.62 -6.50 28.36
N HIS A 145 4.67 -6.34 27.54
CA HIS A 145 4.67 -6.76 26.15
C HIS A 145 5.44 -8.06 25.92
N GLY A 146 5.64 -8.86 26.97
CA GLY A 146 6.10 -10.26 26.90
C GLY A 146 7.61 -10.45 26.76
N TYR A 147 8.41 -9.49 27.23
CA TYR A 147 9.86 -9.64 27.34
C TYR A 147 10.24 -10.11 28.75
N ASP A 148 11.07 -11.13 28.82
CA ASP A 148 11.51 -11.73 30.09
C ASP A 148 12.63 -10.90 30.77
N SER A 149 13.22 -9.95 30.04
CA SER A 149 14.25 -9.05 30.56
C SER A 149 14.32 -7.72 29.80
N LEU A 150 14.76 -6.68 30.52
CA LEU A 150 15.03 -5.35 29.97
C LEU A 150 16.15 -5.36 28.92
N SER A 151 17.21 -6.14 29.15
CA SER A 151 18.31 -6.27 28.21
C SER A 151 17.85 -6.93 26.90
N GLY A 152 17.02 -7.96 26.97
CA GLY A 152 16.41 -8.61 25.81
C GLY A 152 15.48 -7.69 25.04
N PHE A 153 14.69 -6.87 25.74
CA PHE A 153 13.86 -5.84 25.12
C PHE A 153 14.70 -4.78 24.40
N ASN A 154 15.70 -4.19 25.06
CA ASN A 154 16.55 -3.16 24.48
C ASN A 154 17.30 -3.67 23.24
N ALA A 155 17.80 -4.91 23.28
CA ALA A 155 18.47 -5.53 22.13
C ALA A 155 17.51 -5.74 20.95
N ALA A 156 16.33 -6.33 21.20
CA ALA A 156 15.32 -6.55 20.17
C ALA A 156 14.77 -5.24 19.59
N PHE A 157 14.62 -4.22 20.43
CA PHE A 157 14.16 -2.90 20.02
C PHE A 157 15.21 -2.23 19.14
N LYS A 158 16.48 -2.22 19.57
CA LYS A 158 17.57 -1.64 18.76
C LYS A 158 17.72 -2.35 17.41
N ASP A 159 17.55 -3.67 17.37
CA ASP A 159 17.59 -4.45 16.12
C ASP A 159 16.46 -4.08 15.14
N ALA A 160 15.23 -3.92 15.64
CA ALA A 160 14.07 -3.63 14.79
C ALA A 160 13.92 -2.12 14.46
N VAL A 161 14.35 -1.24 15.36
CA VAL A 161 14.04 0.19 15.35
C VAL A 161 15.29 1.06 15.12
N GLY A 162 16.49 0.52 15.35
CA GLY A 162 17.78 1.17 15.12
C GLY A 162 18.30 2.04 16.27
N VAL A 163 17.45 2.42 17.21
CA VAL A 163 17.77 3.28 18.37
C VAL A 163 17.28 2.66 19.68
N PRO A 164 17.81 3.03 20.86
CA PRO A 164 17.27 2.56 22.13
C PRO A 164 15.86 3.14 22.41
N PRO A 165 15.03 2.47 23.22
CA PRO A 165 13.66 2.92 23.53
C PRO A 165 13.58 4.33 24.11
N SER A 166 14.55 4.72 24.95
CA SER A 166 14.62 6.07 25.52
C SER A 166 14.82 7.16 24.48
N ALA A 167 15.65 6.92 23.46
CA ALA A 167 15.84 7.88 22.36
C ALA A 167 14.63 7.92 21.42
N ALA A 168 13.93 6.79 21.26
CA ALA A 168 12.69 6.74 20.48
C ALA A 168 11.52 7.45 21.17
N ARG A 169 11.54 7.57 22.51
CA ARG A 169 10.51 8.27 23.30
C ARG A 169 10.40 9.75 22.91
N ASP A 170 11.54 10.44 22.85
CA ASP A 170 11.60 11.88 22.62
C ASP A 170 11.73 12.24 21.12
N GLY A 171 11.83 11.23 20.24
CA GLY A 171 11.98 11.38 18.81
C GLY A 171 10.66 11.46 18.04
N THR A 172 10.73 11.93 16.79
CA THR A 172 9.59 11.83 15.87
C THR A 172 9.35 10.37 15.51
N LEU A 173 8.14 9.87 15.74
CA LEU A 173 7.74 8.54 15.28
C LEU A 173 7.02 8.63 13.94
N VAL A 174 7.36 7.72 13.03
CA VAL A 174 6.61 7.49 11.81
C VAL A 174 6.16 6.03 11.78
N TRP A 175 4.86 5.86 11.94
CA TRP A 175 4.18 4.58 11.84
C TRP A 175 4.06 4.17 10.38
N VAL A 176 4.48 2.95 10.07
CA VAL A 176 4.44 2.39 8.72
C VAL A 176 3.51 1.19 8.74
N GLN A 177 2.57 1.19 7.80
CA GLN A 177 1.63 0.10 7.60
C GLN A 177 1.47 -0.17 6.11
N GLU A 178 1.28 -1.44 5.78
CA GLU A 178 0.89 -1.83 4.45
C GLU A 178 -0.64 -1.91 4.33
N LEU A 179 -1.15 -1.33 3.25
CA LEU A 179 -2.56 -1.24 2.93
C LEU A 179 -2.80 -1.98 1.60
N ASP A 180 -3.65 -3.00 1.62
CA ASP A 180 -4.06 -3.66 0.39
C ASP A 180 -5.07 -2.79 -0.36
N THR A 181 -4.89 -2.66 -1.67
CA THR A 181 -5.83 -1.94 -2.54
C THR A 181 -6.09 -2.75 -3.81
N PRO A 182 -7.20 -2.51 -4.53
CA PRO A 182 -7.46 -3.15 -5.82
C PRO A 182 -6.38 -2.90 -6.88
N LEU A 183 -5.52 -1.91 -6.70
CA LEU A 183 -4.41 -1.58 -7.61
C LEU A 183 -3.05 -2.08 -7.09
N GLY A 184 -3.07 -3.01 -6.13
CA GLY A 184 -1.90 -3.57 -5.47
C GLY A 184 -1.62 -2.94 -4.11
N PRO A 185 -0.64 -3.49 -3.38
CA PRO A 185 -0.34 -3.03 -2.03
C PRO A 185 0.28 -1.64 -2.04
N MET A 186 -0.08 -0.85 -1.04
CA MET A 186 0.47 0.47 -0.77
C MET A 186 1.15 0.48 0.60
N VAL A 187 2.25 1.21 0.71
CA VAL A 187 2.89 1.55 1.97
C VAL A 187 2.38 2.92 2.40
N ALA A 188 1.72 2.96 3.55
CA ALA A 188 1.32 4.18 4.23
C ALA A 188 2.29 4.46 5.38
N ALA A 189 2.70 5.71 5.53
CA ALA A 189 3.47 6.15 6.69
C ALA A 189 2.92 7.46 7.26
N ALA A 190 2.75 7.51 8.57
CA ALA A 190 2.14 8.65 9.27
C ALA A 190 2.87 8.98 10.57
N THR A 191 2.92 10.27 10.91
CA THR A 191 3.15 10.68 12.30
C THR A 191 1.87 10.45 13.10
N GLU A 192 1.81 10.91 14.35
CA GLU A 192 0.55 10.90 15.10
C GLU A 192 -0.52 11.81 14.49
N GLU A 193 -0.08 12.89 13.85
CA GLU A 193 -0.96 13.98 13.42
C GLU A 193 -1.34 13.88 11.95
N ALA A 194 -0.43 13.36 11.10
CA ALA A 194 -0.60 13.46 9.65
C ALA A 194 0.09 12.35 8.86
N LEU A 195 -0.51 12.00 7.73
CA LEU A 195 0.04 11.07 6.74
C LEU A 195 1.15 11.77 5.95
N CYS A 196 2.34 11.16 5.90
CA CYS A 196 3.52 11.73 5.24
C CYS A 196 4.01 10.89 4.03
N LEU A 197 3.52 9.66 3.88
CA LEU A 197 3.76 8.78 2.74
C LEU A 197 2.53 7.91 2.47
N LEU A 198 2.17 7.76 1.20
CA LEU A 198 1.23 6.77 0.70
C LEU A 198 1.61 6.44 -0.74
N GLU A 199 2.18 5.27 -0.96
CA GLU A 199 2.67 4.87 -2.28
C GLU A 199 2.53 3.38 -2.55
N PHE A 200 2.46 3.01 -3.82
CA PHE A 200 2.48 1.60 -4.22
C PHE A 200 3.81 0.94 -3.85
N ALA A 201 3.74 -0.25 -3.24
CA ALA A 201 4.91 -0.96 -2.72
C ALA A 201 5.91 -1.36 -3.82
N ASP A 202 5.44 -1.54 -5.05
CA ASP A 202 6.24 -1.86 -6.23
C ASP A 202 6.83 -0.63 -6.95
N ARG A 203 6.59 0.58 -6.43
CA ARG A 203 7.13 1.80 -7.03
C ARG A 203 8.65 1.80 -6.90
N ARG A 204 9.34 1.82 -8.05
CA ARG A 204 10.83 1.90 -8.15
C ARG A 204 11.48 3.03 -7.34
N MET A 205 10.73 4.08 -7.01
CA MET A 205 11.22 5.24 -6.24
C MET A 205 10.90 5.18 -4.74
N LEU A 206 10.22 4.15 -4.24
CA LEU A 206 9.74 4.08 -2.86
C LEU A 206 10.87 4.28 -1.83
N GLU A 207 12.00 3.59 -1.99
CA GLU A 207 13.17 3.75 -1.11
C GLU A 207 13.70 5.20 -1.07
N ARG A 208 13.71 5.88 -2.23
CA ARG A 208 14.10 7.30 -2.30
C ARG A 208 13.08 8.19 -1.62
N GLN A 209 11.80 7.81 -1.62
CA GLN A 209 10.77 8.55 -0.92
C GLN A 209 10.86 8.36 0.59
N ILE A 210 11.03 7.13 1.07
CA ILE A 210 11.28 6.82 2.49
C ILE A 210 12.52 7.55 2.99
N ARG A 211 13.64 7.53 2.25
CA ARG A 211 14.83 8.33 2.60
C ARG A 211 14.56 9.83 2.66
N SER A 212 13.63 10.34 1.85
CA SER A 212 13.26 11.75 1.93
C SER A 212 12.45 12.07 3.18
N VAL A 213 11.51 11.19 3.57
CA VAL A 213 10.82 11.30 4.87
C VAL A 213 11.85 11.29 5.99
N ALA A 214 12.82 10.36 5.93
CA ALA A 214 13.90 10.27 6.89
C ALA A 214 14.72 11.56 7.01
N ARG A 215 15.07 12.20 5.89
CA ARG A 215 15.80 13.48 5.89
C ARG A 215 14.99 14.65 6.46
N HIS A 216 13.67 14.65 6.26
CA HIS A 216 12.84 15.77 6.70
C HIS A 216 12.43 15.67 8.17
N LEU A 217 12.19 14.46 8.67
CA LEU A 217 11.64 14.24 10.01
C LEU A 217 12.64 13.62 10.98
N GLN A 218 13.74 13.07 10.48
CA GLN A 218 14.69 12.26 11.25
C GLN A 218 13.96 11.24 12.15
N PRO A 219 12.96 10.51 11.61
CA PRO A 219 12.05 9.77 12.44
C PRO A 219 12.64 8.40 12.80
N THR A 220 12.11 7.87 13.88
CA THR A 220 12.15 6.45 14.14
C THR A 220 10.97 5.79 13.42
N PHE A 221 11.24 4.89 12.48
CA PHE A 221 10.19 4.17 11.75
C PHE A 221 9.71 2.97 12.55
N VAL A 222 8.39 2.83 12.67
CA VAL A 222 7.77 1.80 13.50
C VAL A 222 6.71 1.08 12.70
N SER A 223 6.78 -0.24 12.62
CA SER A 223 5.72 -1.02 11.98
C SER A 223 4.52 -1.13 12.90
N GLY A 224 3.34 -0.69 12.45
CA GLY A 224 2.16 -0.71 13.31
C GLY A 224 0.92 -0.08 12.68
N SER A 225 -0.25 -0.36 13.27
CA SER A 225 -1.47 0.42 13.01
C SER A 225 -1.57 1.61 13.96
N THR A 226 -2.21 2.68 13.50
CA THR A 226 -2.64 3.84 14.29
C THR A 226 -4.06 4.23 13.88
N PRO A 227 -4.83 4.95 14.73
CA PRO A 227 -6.16 5.44 14.36
C PRO A 227 -6.16 6.22 13.04
N LEU A 228 -5.10 6.98 12.78
CA LEU A 228 -4.92 7.71 11.53
C LEU A 228 -4.72 6.78 10.33
N LEU A 229 -3.88 5.76 10.44
CA LEU A 229 -3.67 4.78 9.35
C LEU A 229 -4.90 3.90 9.10
N ASP A 230 -5.66 3.59 10.16
CA ASP A 230 -6.95 2.90 10.04
C ASP A 230 -8.00 3.78 9.34
N THR A 231 -8.00 5.08 9.61
CA THR A 231 -8.81 6.07 8.88
C THR A 231 -8.42 6.07 7.40
N VAL A 232 -7.13 6.15 7.07
CA VAL A 232 -6.65 6.11 5.67
C VAL A 232 -7.10 4.84 4.97
N ARG A 233 -6.99 3.68 5.63
CA ARG A 233 -7.47 2.39 5.11
C ARG A 233 -8.97 2.45 4.78
N ALA A 234 -9.79 2.93 5.71
CA ALA A 234 -11.24 3.03 5.52
C ALA A 234 -11.61 4.00 4.40
N GLU A 235 -10.93 5.15 4.32
CA GLU A 235 -11.17 6.14 3.26
C GLU A 235 -10.77 5.63 1.88
N LEU A 236 -9.64 4.93 1.77
CA LEU A 236 -9.23 4.27 0.53
C LEU A 236 -10.23 3.19 0.12
N ALA A 237 -10.68 2.36 1.06
CA ALA A 237 -11.70 1.34 0.77
C ALA A 237 -12.99 1.97 0.21
N ARG A 238 -13.47 3.05 0.84
CA ARG A 238 -14.63 3.82 0.35
C ARG A 238 -14.38 4.43 -1.03
N TYR A 239 -13.21 5.01 -1.26
CA TYR A 239 -12.84 5.59 -2.55
C TYR A 239 -12.86 4.53 -3.66
N PHE A 240 -12.24 3.37 -3.43
CA PHE A 240 -12.24 2.29 -4.42
C PHE A 240 -13.62 1.67 -4.66
N ALA A 241 -14.50 1.68 -3.66
CA ALA A 241 -15.86 1.17 -3.80
C ALA A 241 -16.78 2.13 -4.57
N THR A 242 -16.57 3.44 -4.45
CA THR A 242 -17.53 4.47 -4.93
C THR A 242 -17.01 5.34 -6.07
N GLY A 243 -15.69 5.38 -6.27
CA GLY A 243 -15.02 6.36 -7.12
C GLY A 243 -15.06 7.80 -6.62
N ARG A 244 -15.58 8.04 -5.41
CA ARG A 244 -15.72 9.39 -4.82
C ARG A 244 -14.62 9.63 -3.77
N PRO A 245 -13.70 10.60 -4.00
CA PRO A 245 -12.59 10.87 -3.08
C PRO A 245 -13.05 11.80 -1.94
N VAL A 246 -13.60 11.21 -0.89
CA VAL A 246 -13.87 11.91 0.37
C VAL A 246 -12.76 11.53 1.35
N PHE A 247 -11.79 12.43 1.51
CA PHE A 247 -10.63 12.26 2.39
C PHE A 247 -10.59 13.37 3.44
N SER A 248 -10.60 12.98 4.71
CA SER A 248 -10.44 13.83 5.89
C SER A 248 -9.05 13.69 6.52
N THR A 249 -8.28 12.69 6.10
CA THR A 249 -6.92 12.43 6.57
C THR A 249 -6.04 13.68 6.45
N PRO A 250 -5.46 14.18 7.56
CA PRO A 250 -4.47 15.25 7.53
C PRO A 250 -3.19 14.84 6.80
N LEU A 251 -2.64 15.74 5.97
CA LEU A 251 -1.49 15.45 5.12
C LEU A 251 -0.29 16.31 5.51
N LEU A 252 0.87 15.67 5.67
CA LEU A 252 2.14 16.34 5.87
C LEU A 252 2.91 16.39 4.54
N LEU A 253 2.87 17.55 3.88
CA LEU A 253 3.50 17.77 2.58
C LEU A 253 5.02 18.01 2.72
N LEU A 254 5.81 16.94 2.61
CA LEU A 254 7.28 16.99 2.71
C LEU A 254 7.95 17.28 1.36
N GLY A 255 8.31 18.56 1.12
CA GLY A 255 8.99 19.01 -0.09
C GLY A 255 9.35 20.50 -0.06
N SER A 256 9.95 20.98 -1.14
CA SER A 256 10.25 22.41 -1.31
C SER A 256 8.98 23.26 -1.33
N GLY A 257 9.11 24.58 -1.10
CA GLY A 257 7.97 25.50 -1.20
C GLY A 257 7.20 25.37 -2.53
N PHE A 258 7.95 25.23 -3.64
CA PHE A 258 7.37 24.99 -4.96
C PHE A 258 6.63 23.65 -5.06
N GLN A 259 7.22 22.56 -4.54
CA GLN A 259 6.55 21.25 -4.54
C GLN A 259 5.26 21.26 -3.73
N ARG A 260 5.29 21.86 -2.53
CA ARG A 260 4.10 22.01 -1.68
C ARG A 260 3.01 22.81 -2.39
N ALA A 261 3.35 23.92 -3.05
CA ALA A 261 2.39 24.69 -3.84
C ALA A 261 1.74 23.86 -4.96
N VAL A 262 2.54 23.08 -5.70
CA VAL A 262 2.01 22.15 -6.74
C VAL A 262 1.07 21.12 -6.12
N TRP A 263 1.47 20.44 -5.03
CA TRP A 263 0.65 19.40 -4.40
C TRP A 263 -0.62 19.94 -3.76
N THR A 264 -0.57 21.12 -3.15
CA THR A 264 -1.77 21.81 -2.68
C THR A 264 -2.71 22.07 -3.85
N ARG A 265 -2.20 22.62 -4.96
CA ARG A 265 -3.04 22.90 -6.13
C ARG A 265 -3.61 21.64 -6.79
N LEU A 266 -2.91 20.51 -6.75
CA LEU A 266 -3.44 19.23 -7.23
C LEU A 266 -4.69 18.80 -6.48
N ARG A 267 -4.77 19.07 -5.16
CA ARG A 267 -5.93 18.67 -4.33
C ARG A 267 -7.21 19.41 -4.73
N ASP A 268 -7.09 20.56 -5.37
CA ASP A 268 -8.23 21.33 -5.87
C ASP A 268 -8.78 20.79 -7.20
N VAL A 269 -8.08 19.88 -7.88
CA VAL A 269 -8.53 19.30 -9.16
C VAL A 269 -9.66 18.30 -8.87
N PRO A 270 -10.91 18.55 -9.28
CA PRO A 270 -12.03 17.68 -8.93
C PRO A 270 -11.92 16.27 -9.52
N ALA A 271 -12.49 15.28 -8.83
CA ALA A 271 -12.68 13.95 -9.38
C ALA A 271 -13.52 14.00 -10.65
N GLY A 272 -13.27 13.11 -11.62
CA GLY A 272 -13.97 13.10 -12.90
C GLY A 272 -13.49 14.18 -13.88
N THR A 273 -12.44 14.94 -13.52
CA THR A 273 -11.83 15.94 -14.40
C THR A 273 -10.33 15.73 -14.52
N THR A 274 -9.74 16.32 -15.56
CA THR A 274 -8.29 16.31 -15.76
C THR A 274 -7.76 17.71 -16.02
N LEU A 275 -6.50 17.93 -15.66
CA LEU A 275 -5.78 19.19 -15.89
C LEU A 275 -4.50 18.92 -16.69
N SER A 276 -4.10 19.80 -17.60
CA SER A 276 -2.80 19.66 -18.27
C SER A 276 -1.66 20.20 -17.40
N TYR A 277 -0.43 19.73 -17.61
CA TYR A 277 0.74 20.30 -16.92
C TYR A 277 0.90 21.81 -17.17
N GLY A 278 0.58 22.27 -18.39
CA GLY A 278 0.59 23.69 -18.74
C GLY A 278 -0.47 24.49 -17.99
N ALA A 279 -1.70 23.98 -17.93
CA ALA A 279 -2.78 24.61 -17.18
C ALA A 279 -2.49 24.67 -15.67
N LEU A 280 -1.87 23.62 -15.12
CA LEU A 280 -1.41 23.63 -13.73
C LEU A 280 -0.32 24.69 -13.49
N ALA A 281 0.62 24.86 -14.42
CA ALA A 281 1.66 25.89 -14.34
C ALA A 281 1.08 27.31 -14.40
N VAL A 282 0.08 27.54 -15.25
CA VAL A 282 -0.67 28.81 -15.32
C VAL A 282 -1.42 29.07 -14.02
N ALA A 283 -2.13 28.07 -13.49
CA ALA A 283 -2.89 28.20 -12.23
C ALA A 283 -1.99 28.50 -11.02
N LEU A 284 -0.70 28.19 -11.10
CA LEU A 284 0.31 28.51 -10.09
C LEU A 284 0.98 29.88 -10.31
N GLY A 285 0.55 30.66 -11.31
CA GLY A 285 1.19 31.93 -11.67
C GLY A 285 2.61 31.76 -12.21
N ARG A 286 2.92 30.60 -12.80
CA ARG A 286 4.24 30.24 -13.36
C ARG A 286 4.12 29.57 -14.74
N PRO A 287 3.58 30.23 -15.78
CA PRO A 287 3.30 29.60 -17.08
C PRO A 287 4.52 28.91 -17.75
N SER A 288 5.73 29.44 -17.57
CA SER A 288 6.96 28.86 -18.13
C SER A 288 7.48 27.63 -17.36
N ALA A 289 6.94 27.32 -16.19
CA ALA A 289 7.45 26.29 -15.29
C ALA A 289 6.87 24.88 -15.54
N VAL A 290 6.33 24.59 -16.73
CA VAL A 290 5.65 23.33 -17.06
C VAL A 290 6.48 22.09 -16.70
N ARG A 291 7.77 22.06 -17.07
CA ARG A 291 8.68 20.93 -16.76
C ARG A 291 8.93 20.80 -15.26
N ALA A 292 9.02 21.91 -14.53
CA ALA A 292 9.20 21.91 -13.08
C ALA A 292 7.94 21.39 -12.38
N VAL A 293 6.75 21.80 -12.84
CA VAL A 293 5.45 21.28 -12.38
C VAL A 293 5.35 19.78 -12.63
N ALA A 294 5.72 19.29 -13.81
CA ALA A 294 5.71 17.86 -14.12
C ALA A 294 6.63 17.05 -13.18
N ARG A 295 7.84 17.57 -12.90
CA ARG A 295 8.77 16.98 -11.93
C ARG A 295 8.20 16.98 -10.50
N ALA A 296 7.58 18.08 -10.07
CA ALA A 296 6.93 18.17 -8.77
C ALA A 296 5.74 17.21 -8.64
N ASN A 297 4.92 17.08 -9.68
CA ASN A 297 3.83 16.10 -9.76
C ASN A 297 4.36 14.66 -9.62
N GLY A 298 5.44 14.32 -10.33
CA GLY A 298 6.08 13.01 -10.22
C GLY A 298 6.75 12.75 -8.85
N ALA A 299 7.14 13.82 -8.14
CA ALA A 299 7.71 13.74 -6.79
C ALA A 299 6.66 13.57 -5.68
N ASN A 300 5.36 13.58 -6.02
CA ASN A 300 4.30 13.29 -5.07
C ASN A 300 4.54 11.94 -4.38
N ARG A 301 4.34 11.93 -3.07
CA ARG A 301 4.51 10.80 -2.14
C ARG A 301 3.21 10.37 -1.48
N LEU A 302 2.13 11.05 -1.76
CA LEU A 302 0.81 10.84 -1.18
C LEU A 302 -0.14 10.49 -2.32
N ALA A 303 0.14 9.38 -3.00
CA ALA A 303 -0.67 8.94 -4.13
C ALA A 303 -2.14 8.83 -3.76
N ILE A 304 -3.03 9.08 -4.72
CA ILE A 304 -4.50 9.11 -4.56
C ILE A 304 -4.99 10.33 -3.75
N LEU A 305 -4.50 10.53 -2.52
CA LEU A 305 -4.91 11.63 -1.64
C LEU A 305 -4.43 13.00 -2.15
N VAL A 306 -3.21 13.05 -2.70
CA VAL A 306 -2.77 14.12 -3.59
C VAL A 306 -2.92 13.58 -5.02
N PRO A 307 -3.91 14.05 -5.80
CA PRO A 307 -4.38 13.35 -7.01
C PRO A 307 -3.53 13.66 -8.25
N CYS A 308 -2.24 13.29 -8.20
CA CYS A 308 -1.30 13.48 -9.31
C CYS A 308 -1.67 12.69 -10.58
N HIS A 309 -2.58 11.71 -10.49
CA HIS A 309 -3.15 10.97 -11.62
C HIS A 309 -4.11 11.81 -12.47
N ARG A 310 -4.66 12.91 -11.94
CA ARG A 310 -5.57 13.82 -12.67
C ARG A 310 -4.86 14.78 -13.63
N VAL A 311 -3.52 14.81 -13.62
CA VAL A 311 -2.74 15.66 -14.53
C VAL A 311 -2.33 14.88 -15.77
N VAL A 312 -2.64 15.36 -16.98
CA VAL A 312 -2.38 14.68 -18.26
C VAL A 312 -1.61 15.56 -19.26
N GLY A 313 -1.22 14.99 -20.40
CA GLY A 313 -0.70 15.76 -21.54
C GLY A 313 -1.73 16.76 -22.07
N SER A 314 -1.28 17.79 -22.79
CA SER A 314 -2.20 18.78 -23.41
C SER A 314 -3.11 18.17 -24.48
N ASP A 315 -2.68 17.06 -25.08
CA ASP A 315 -3.42 16.22 -26.02
C ASP A 315 -4.33 15.19 -25.33
N GLY A 316 -4.39 15.18 -23.99
CA GLY A 316 -5.10 14.18 -23.20
C GLY A 316 -4.34 12.87 -23.01
N ALA A 317 -3.10 12.74 -23.52
CA ALA A 317 -2.33 11.52 -23.39
C ALA A 317 -1.94 11.26 -21.93
N LEU A 318 -2.06 9.99 -21.51
CA LEU A 318 -1.57 9.54 -20.21
C LEU A 318 -0.05 9.47 -20.26
N THR A 319 0.59 10.51 -19.73
CA THR A 319 2.05 10.55 -19.58
C THR A 319 2.43 10.42 -18.12
N GLY A 320 3.60 9.86 -17.84
CA GLY A 320 4.28 9.84 -16.54
C GLY A 320 3.41 9.60 -15.29
N TYR A 321 3.46 8.39 -14.72
CA TYR A 321 2.89 8.13 -13.40
C TYR A 321 3.82 7.25 -12.58
N GLY A 322 4.10 7.67 -11.33
CA GLY A 322 5.03 6.97 -10.44
C GLY A 322 4.66 5.52 -10.17
N GLY A 323 3.35 5.22 -10.12
CA GLY A 323 2.81 3.86 -9.98
C GLY A 323 2.52 3.14 -11.31
N GLY A 324 2.94 3.67 -12.45
CA GLY A 324 2.66 3.08 -13.78
C GLY A 324 1.37 3.61 -14.44
N LEU A 325 1.41 3.74 -15.77
CA LEU A 325 0.30 4.34 -16.53
C LEU A 325 -1.02 3.58 -16.39
N TRP A 326 -0.96 2.26 -16.21
CA TRP A 326 -2.14 1.45 -15.98
C TRP A 326 -2.90 1.86 -14.70
N ARG A 327 -2.19 2.21 -13.61
CA ARG A 327 -2.83 2.67 -12.36
C ARG A 327 -3.50 4.02 -12.57
N LYS A 328 -2.79 4.93 -13.26
CA LYS A 328 -3.33 6.25 -13.61
C LYS A 328 -4.60 6.12 -14.44
N ARG A 329 -4.59 5.24 -15.45
CA ARG A 329 -5.76 4.92 -16.26
C ARG A 329 -6.92 4.43 -15.39
N ARG A 330 -6.67 3.44 -14.54
CA ARG A 330 -7.71 2.83 -13.70
C ARG A 330 -8.30 3.78 -12.66
N LEU A 331 -7.47 4.65 -12.07
CA LEU A 331 -7.92 5.70 -11.14
C LEU A 331 -8.79 6.74 -11.84
N LEU A 332 -8.42 7.16 -13.05
CA LEU A 332 -9.22 8.08 -13.87
C LEU A 332 -10.57 7.47 -14.24
N GLU A 333 -10.58 6.21 -14.71
CA GLU A 333 -11.81 5.48 -15.04
C GLU A 333 -12.71 5.29 -13.81
N LEU A 334 -12.12 4.96 -12.65
CA LEU A 334 -12.84 4.84 -11.39
C LEU A 334 -13.54 6.15 -11.00
N GLU A 335 -12.92 7.29 -11.31
CA GLU A 335 -13.48 8.63 -11.08
C GLU A 335 -14.41 9.11 -12.20
N GLY A 336 -14.66 8.29 -13.23
CA GLY A 336 -15.58 8.62 -14.33
C GLY A 336 -14.95 9.34 -15.52
N VAL A 337 -13.62 9.42 -15.60
CA VAL A 337 -12.92 9.96 -16.77
C VAL A 337 -12.74 8.85 -17.82
N ALA A 338 -13.34 9.04 -19.00
CA ALA A 338 -13.07 8.17 -20.13
C ALA A 338 -11.62 8.37 -20.60
N THR A 339 -10.83 7.30 -20.56
CA THR A 339 -9.49 7.29 -21.12
C THR A 339 -9.53 6.61 -22.49
N ARG A 340 -8.83 7.17 -23.49
CA ARG A 340 -8.69 6.50 -24.77
C ARG A 340 -7.81 5.26 -24.57
N GLY A 341 -8.33 4.10 -24.97
CA GLY A 341 -7.55 2.87 -25.07
C GLY A 341 -6.46 3.04 -26.14
N ASP A 342 -5.31 2.42 -25.90
CA ASP A 342 -4.26 2.32 -26.93
C ASP A 342 -4.71 1.42 -28.08
#